data_AF-A0A2N3WLY2-F1
#
_entry.id   AF-A0A2N3WLY2-F1
#
_cell.length_a   1.000
_cell.length_b   1.000
_cell.length_c   1.000
_cell.angle_alpha   90.00
_cell.angle_beta   90.00
_cell.angle_gamma   90.00
#
_symmetry.space_group_name_H-M   'P 1'
#
loop_
_entity.id
_entity.type
_entity.pdbx_description
1 polymer ?
#
loop_
_entity_poly.entity_id
_entity_poly.type
_entity_poly.pdbx_seq_one_letter_code
_entity_poly.pdbx_strand_id
1 'polypeptide(L)'
;MTSPTSPLRMPGRLRAALVFVFLQALLNGILGIFAQLEIARWQDHGQDPAGVLYLVEFLSYIFAAGLLASGIAILVGYDWGRWALLACEVLSAIGGLINLVSGSPQALLGLVLAGLVVTTLFQEQVKAWFEAKAAQRRAGPAPQPGTTI
;
A
#
# COMPACT_ATOMS: atom_id res chain seq x y z
N MET A 1 -25.65 1.60 -32.61
CA MET A 1 -25.00 0.58 -31.76
C MET A 1 -24.51 1.28 -30.52
N THR A 2 -25.28 1.21 -29.43
CA THR A 2 -24.96 1.87 -28.16
C THR A 2 -23.97 1.00 -27.41
N SER A 3 -22.68 1.31 -27.50
CA SER A 3 -21.67 0.72 -26.63
C SER A 3 -22.05 1.07 -25.18
N PRO A 4 -22.37 0.11 -24.29
CA PRO A 4 -22.45 0.42 -22.89
C PRO A 4 -21.04 0.80 -22.44
N THR A 5 -20.78 2.10 -22.30
CA THR A 5 -19.68 2.63 -21.51
C THR A 5 -19.98 2.30 -20.05
N SER A 6 -19.91 1.01 -19.71
CA SER A 6 -19.93 0.60 -18.32
C SER A 6 -18.80 1.36 -17.63
N PRO A 7 -19.09 2.18 -16.61
CA PRO A 7 -18.04 2.83 -15.86
C PRO A 7 -17.10 1.73 -15.40
N LEU A 8 -15.81 1.89 -15.69
CA LEU A 8 -14.78 0.88 -15.47
C LEU A 8 -14.68 0.62 -13.95
N ARG A 9 -15.58 -0.25 -13.45
CA ARG A 9 -15.83 -0.41 -12.03
C ARG A 9 -14.65 -1.13 -11.44
N MET A 10 -14.03 -0.50 -10.45
CA MET A 10 -12.91 -1.09 -9.74
C MET A 10 -13.35 -2.44 -9.15
N PRO A 11 -12.61 -3.54 -9.37
CA PRO A 11 -12.94 -4.84 -8.80
C PRO A 11 -13.07 -4.73 -7.28
N GLY A 12 -14.14 -5.28 -6.70
CA GLY A 12 -14.40 -5.17 -5.26
C GLY A 12 -13.25 -5.70 -4.40
N ARG A 13 -12.57 -6.75 -4.87
CA ARG A 13 -11.37 -7.32 -4.22
C ARG A 13 -10.18 -6.36 -4.23
N LEU A 14 -10.00 -5.59 -5.31
CA LEU A 14 -8.96 -4.57 -5.40
C LEU A 14 -9.26 -3.40 -4.45
N ARG A 15 -10.53 -3.00 -4.34
CA ARG A 15 -10.97 -2.00 -3.36
C ARG A 15 -10.70 -2.46 -1.93
N ALA A 16 -11.02 -3.71 -1.58
CA ALA A 16 -10.73 -4.27 -0.27
C ALA A 16 -9.22 -4.31 0.02
N ALA A 17 -8.42 -4.74 -0.95
CA ALA A 17 -6.96 -4.73 -0.83
C ALA A 17 -6.43 -3.31 -0.58
N LEU A 18 -6.90 -2.31 -1.33
CA LEU A 18 -6.50 -0.92 -1.10
C LEU A 18 -6.86 -0.40 0.29
N VAL A 19 -8.08 -0.67 0.76
CA VAL A 19 -8.48 -0.29 2.14
C VAL A 19 -7.51 -0.89 3.15
N PHE A 20 -7.11 -2.15 2.95
CA PHE A 20 -6.14 -2.80 3.82
C PHE A 20 -4.75 -2.14 3.74
N VAL A 21 -4.27 -1.81 2.54
CA VAL A 21 -3.00 -1.10 2.33
C VAL A 21 -2.99 0.26 3.04
N PHE A 22 -4.07 1.02 2.93
CA PHE A 22 -4.19 2.31 3.63
C PHE A 22 -4.22 2.13 5.15
N LEU A 23 -4.94 1.12 5.65
CA LEU A 23 -4.93 0.79 7.07
C LEU A 23 -3.51 0.41 7.53
N GLN A 24 -2.79 -0.41 6.77
CA GLN A 24 -1.41 -0.81 7.07
C GLN A 24 -0.45 0.38 7.04
N ALA A 25 -0.61 1.30 6.09
CA ALA A 25 0.18 2.53 6.05
C ALA A 25 -0.06 3.39 7.32
N LEU A 26 -1.31 3.51 7.75
CA LEU A 26 -1.68 4.25 8.95
C LEU A 26 -1.14 3.58 10.23
N LEU A 27 -1.24 2.25 10.33
CA LEU A 27 -0.67 1.50 11.45
C LEU A 27 0.85 1.64 11.53
N ASN A 28 1.56 1.61 10.38
CA ASN A 28 2.99 1.90 10.36
C ASN A 28 3.28 3.34 10.80
N GLY A 29 2.53 4.34 10.32
CA GLY A 29 2.69 5.71 10.79
C GLY A 29 2.53 5.86 12.31
N ILE A 30 1.55 5.17 12.90
CA ILE A 30 1.33 5.14 14.36
C ILE A 30 2.51 4.49 15.10
N LEU A 31 3.02 3.37 14.58
CA LEU A 31 4.20 2.71 15.17
C LEU A 31 5.43 3.61 15.13
N GLY A 32 5.65 4.35 14.04
CA GLY A 32 6.70 5.36 13.95
C GLY A 32 6.56 6.44 15.04
N ILE A 33 5.34 6.96 15.25
CA ILE A 33 5.06 7.94 16.31
C ILE A 33 5.35 7.36 17.69
N PHE A 34 4.98 6.10 17.96
CA PHE A 34 5.30 5.46 19.24
C PHE A 34 6.80 5.31 19.46
N ALA A 35 7.55 4.91 18.42
CA ALA A 35 9.01 4.84 18.49
C ALA A 35 9.61 6.21 18.78
N GLN A 36 9.12 7.26 18.12
CA GLN A 36 9.54 8.64 18.35
C GLN A 36 9.24 9.13 19.77
N LEU A 37 8.05 8.81 20.31
CA LEU A 37 7.68 9.13 21.69
C LEU A 37 8.58 8.43 22.70
N GLU A 38 8.96 7.17 22.43
CA GLU A 38 9.88 6.43 23.29
C GLU A 38 11.29 7.03 23.23
N ILE A 39 11.78 7.39 22.04
CA ILE A 39 13.06 8.11 21.88
C ILE A 39 13.06 9.41 22.69
N ALA A 40 11.99 10.20 22.58
CA ALA A 40 11.86 11.46 23.33
C ALA A 40 11.89 11.21 24.85
N ARG A 41 11.21 10.16 25.34
CA ARG A 41 11.27 9.78 26.75
C ARG A 41 12.68 9.44 27.21
N TRP A 42 13.44 8.69 26.43
CA TRP A 42 14.81 8.34 26.80
C TRP A 42 15.69 9.60 26.90
N GLN A 43 15.55 10.50 25.92
CA GLN A 43 16.25 11.78 25.91
C GLN A 43 15.88 12.66 27.11
N ASP A 44 14.60 12.72 27.49
CA ASP A 44 14.13 13.45 28.67
C ASP A 44 14.72 12.92 29.99
N HIS A 45 15.04 11.62 30.05
CA HIS A 45 15.72 10.99 31.19
C HIS A 45 17.24 11.07 31.11
N GLY A 46 17.81 11.77 30.11
CA GLY A 46 19.25 11.87 29.89
C GLY A 46 19.91 10.55 29.47
N GLN A 47 19.12 9.62 28.93
CA GLN A 47 19.59 8.33 28.43
C GLN A 47 19.74 8.38 26.91
N ASP A 48 20.76 7.70 26.39
CA ASP A 48 20.90 7.51 24.95
C ASP A 48 19.87 6.48 24.46
N PRO A 49 18.96 6.86 23.54
CA PRO A 49 17.98 5.94 22.99
C PRO A 49 18.69 4.78 22.30
N ALA A 50 18.18 3.56 22.51
CA ALA A 50 18.68 2.41 21.78
C ALA A 50 18.62 2.67 20.27
N GLY A 51 19.73 2.49 19.55
CA GLY A 51 19.80 2.74 18.09
C GLY A 51 18.75 1.97 17.27
N VAL A 52 18.24 0.86 17.83
CA VAL A 52 17.14 0.09 17.24
C VAL A 52 15.83 0.89 17.16
N LEU A 53 15.58 1.82 18.10
CA LEU A 53 14.37 2.65 18.11
C LEU A 53 14.36 3.62 16.92
N TYR A 54 15.49 4.26 16.63
CA TYR A 54 15.63 5.13 15.45
C TYR A 54 15.46 4.33 14.15
N LEU A 55 16.00 3.10 14.10
CA LEU A 55 15.82 2.23 12.95
C LEU A 55 14.35 1.85 12.75
N VAL A 56 13.66 1.51 13.84
CA VAL A 56 12.22 1.18 13.82
C VAL A 56 11.39 2.38 13.38
N GLU A 57 11.62 3.57 13.94
CA GLU A 57 10.96 4.81 13.56
C GLU A 57 11.12 5.08 12.05
N PHE A 58 12.37 5.08 11.58
CA PHE A 58 12.72 5.36 10.20
C PHE A 58 12.09 4.36 9.22
N LEU A 59 12.21 3.06 9.52
CA LEU A 59 11.58 2.02 8.71
C LEU A 59 10.07 2.18 8.69
N SER A 60 9.44 2.46 9.83
CA SER A 60 7.98 2.59 9.91
C SER A 60 7.46 3.73 9.03
N TYR A 61 8.14 4.88 9.02
CA TYR A 61 7.79 5.98 8.12
C TYR A 61 8.03 5.66 6.65
N ILE A 62 9.13 4.97 6.32
CA ILE A 62 9.39 4.52 4.95
C ILE A 62 8.29 3.58 4.47
N PHE A 63 7.88 2.61 5.29
CA PHE A 63 6.79 1.69 4.95
C PHE A 63 5.46 2.43 4.80
N ALA A 64 5.14 3.33 5.73
CA ALA A 64 3.93 4.15 5.64
C ALA A 64 3.88 4.95 4.33
N ALA A 65 4.95 5.66 4.00
CA ALA A 65 5.06 6.45 2.78
C ALA A 65 5.02 5.57 1.52
N GLY A 66 5.74 4.44 1.50
CA GLY A 66 5.79 3.52 0.37
C GLY A 66 4.43 2.87 0.08
N LEU A 67 3.75 2.39 1.12
CA LEU A 67 2.40 1.83 1.01
C LEU A 67 1.39 2.88 0.53
N LEU A 68 1.48 4.11 1.03
CA LEU A 68 0.59 5.20 0.63
C LEU A 68 0.81 5.61 -0.83
N ALA A 69 2.07 5.80 -1.24
CA ALA A 69 2.44 6.09 -2.63
C ALA A 69 1.98 4.97 -3.58
N SER A 70 2.17 3.72 -3.18
CA SER A 70 1.72 2.55 -3.92
C SER A 70 0.20 2.47 -4.05
N GLY A 71 -0.53 2.67 -2.95
CA GLY A 71 -2.00 2.70 -2.94
C GLY A 71 -2.56 3.79 -3.84
N ILE A 72 -1.96 4.98 -3.83
CA ILE A 72 -2.32 6.09 -4.73
C ILE A 72 -2.02 5.72 -6.19
N ALA A 73 -0.84 5.16 -6.48
CA ALA A 73 -0.48 4.73 -7.83
C ALA A 73 -1.49 3.71 -8.38
N ILE A 74 -1.92 2.74 -7.57
CA ILE A 74 -2.95 1.75 -7.91
C ILE A 74 -4.31 2.42 -8.13
N LEU A 75 -4.73 3.35 -7.27
CA LEU A 75 -5.97 4.12 -7.43
C LEU A 75 -5.99 4.89 -8.76
N VAL A 76 -4.87 5.51 -9.11
CA VAL A 76 -4.72 6.26 -10.37
C VAL A 76 -4.57 5.32 -11.57
N GLY A 77 -4.25 4.03 -11.35
CA GLY A 77 -4.17 2.99 -12.36
C GLY A 77 -2.77 2.81 -12.94
N TYR A 78 -1.73 3.24 -12.25
CA TYR A 78 -0.36 2.95 -12.62
C TYR A 78 0.05 1.54 -12.17
N ASP A 79 0.56 0.75 -13.12
CA ASP A 79 0.98 -0.63 -12.86
C ASP A 79 2.22 -0.74 -11.96
N TRP A 80 3.08 0.28 -11.91
CA TRP A 80 4.27 0.26 -11.06
C TRP A 80 3.93 0.19 -9.56
N GLY A 81 2.76 0.70 -9.16
CA GLY A 81 2.28 0.61 -7.78
C GLY A 81 2.17 -0.84 -7.30
N ARG A 82 1.83 -1.79 -8.18
CA ARG A 82 1.74 -3.21 -7.83
C ARG A 82 3.10 -3.79 -7.42
N TRP A 83 4.16 -3.40 -8.12
CA TRP A 83 5.53 -3.84 -7.83
C TRP A 83 6.06 -3.19 -6.54
N ALA A 84 5.77 -1.92 -6.33
CA ALA A 84 6.10 -1.22 -5.08
C ALA A 84 5.35 -1.85 -3.89
N LEU A 85 4.07 -2.20 -4.05
CA LEU A 85 3.31 -2.88 -3.00
C LEU A 85 3.91 -4.24 -2.68
N LEU A 86 4.21 -5.03 -3.72
CA LEU A 86 4.80 -6.36 -3.55
C LEU A 86 6.12 -6.30 -2.79
N ALA A 87 6.98 -5.33 -3.11
CA ALA A 87 8.25 -5.14 -2.39
C ALA A 87 8.01 -4.81 -0.90
N CYS A 88 7.06 -3.91 -0.60
CA CYS A 88 6.70 -3.57 0.78
C CYS A 88 6.13 -4.77 1.54
N GLU A 89 5.28 -5.58 0.89
CA GLU A 89 4.69 -6.78 1.47
C GLU A 89 5.72 -7.87 1.75
N VAL A 90 6.70 -8.08 0.85
CA VAL A 90 7.78 -9.05 1.08
C VAL A 90 8.62 -8.65 2.28
N LEU A 91 8.99 -7.37 2.39
CA LEU A 91 9.76 -6.89 3.55
C LEU A 91 8.94 -6.96 4.85
N SER A 92 7.64 -6.62 4.78
CA SER A 92 6.72 -6.75 5.92
C SER A 92 6.56 -8.21 6.35
N ALA A 93 6.50 -9.13 5.39
CA ALA A 93 6.42 -10.57 5.65
C ALA A 93 7.69 -11.11 6.29
N ILE A 94 8.88 -10.64 5.88
CA ILE A 94 10.15 -10.98 6.54
C ILE A 94 10.16 -10.47 7.98
N GLY A 95 9.75 -9.21 8.21
CA GLY A 95 9.63 -8.65 9.56
C GLY A 95 8.62 -9.41 10.43
N GLY A 96 7.48 -9.80 9.85
CA GLY A 96 6.48 -10.66 10.49
C GLY A 96 7.04 -12.04 10.83
N LEU A 97 7.82 -12.65 9.94
CA LEU A 97 8.44 -13.95 10.18
C LEU A 97 9.45 -13.89 11.34
N ILE A 98 10.25 -12.83 11.43
CA ILE A 98 11.17 -12.60 12.55
C ILE A 98 10.38 -12.51 13.87
N ASN A 99 9.32 -11.70 13.90
CA ASN A 99 8.45 -11.55 15.09
C ASN A 99 7.72 -12.85 15.46
N LEU A 100 7.37 -13.68 14.47
CA LEU A 100 6.74 -14.98 14.70
C LEU A 100 7.69 -15.94 15.40
N VAL A 101 8.96 -15.98 14.98
CA VAL A 101 10.02 -16.77 15.63
C VAL A 101 10.28 -16.25 17.05
N SER A 102 10.08 -14.96 17.31
CA SER A 102 10.13 -14.36 18.65
C SER A 102 8.88 -14.63 19.52
N GLY A 103 7.93 -15.44 19.05
CA GLY A 103 6.78 -15.89 19.84
C GLY A 103 5.54 -15.01 19.77
N SER A 104 5.42 -14.14 18.75
CA SER A 104 4.29 -13.23 18.62
C SER A 104 3.23 -13.72 17.62
N PRO A 105 2.11 -14.33 18.06
CA PRO A 105 1.10 -14.88 17.17
C PRO A 105 0.35 -13.82 16.33
N GLN A 106 0.40 -12.54 16.71
CA GLN A 106 -0.15 -11.45 15.91
C GLN A 106 0.52 -11.31 14.53
N ALA A 107 1.77 -11.77 14.41
CA ALA A 107 2.53 -11.71 13.15
C ALA A 107 1.95 -12.64 12.06
N LEU A 108 1.28 -13.73 12.45
CA LEU A 108 0.58 -14.63 11.51
C LEU A 108 -0.56 -13.93 10.77
N LEU A 109 -1.32 -13.09 11.47
CA LEU A 109 -2.43 -12.35 10.85
C LEU A 109 -1.91 -11.40 9.77
N GLY A 110 -0.83 -10.67 10.07
CA GLY A 110 -0.16 -9.81 9.09
C GLY A 110 0.32 -10.58 7.85
N LEU A 111 0.92 -11.76 8.06
CA LEU A 111 1.42 -12.60 6.97
C LEU A 111 0.30 -13.13 6.06
N VAL A 112 -0.82 -13.58 6.65
CA VAL A 112 -1.98 -14.07 5.90
C VAL A 112 -2.63 -12.94 5.10
N LEU A 113 -2.79 -11.76 5.70
CA LEU A 113 -3.36 -10.59 5.04
C LEU A 113 -2.47 -10.09 3.89
N ALA A 114 -1.16 -10.04 4.09
CA ALA A 114 -0.17 -9.73 3.05
C ALA A 114 -0.31 -10.67 1.84
N GLY A 115 -0.37 -11.99 2.09
CA GLY A 115 -0.59 -12.98 1.03
C GLY A 115 -1.91 -12.77 0.29
N LEU A 116 -2.96 -12.38 1.00
CA LEU A 116 -4.28 -12.13 0.43
C LEU A 116 -4.29 -10.88 -0.47
N VAL A 117 -3.58 -9.82 -0.08
CA VAL A 117 -3.39 -8.60 -0.89
C VAL A 117 -2.58 -8.92 -2.15
N VAL A 118 -1.49 -9.67 -2.03
CA VAL A 118 -0.65 -10.04 -3.18
C VAL A 118 -1.44 -10.89 -4.18
N THR A 119 -2.13 -11.93 -3.72
CA THR A 119 -2.91 -12.82 -4.60
C THR A 119 -4.07 -12.08 -5.29
N THR A 120 -4.68 -11.09 -4.63
CA THR A 120 -5.71 -10.26 -5.26
C THR A 120 -5.16 -9.31 -6.31
N LEU A 121 -3.96 -8.74 -6.11
CA LEU A 121 -3.31 -7.89 -7.11
C LEU A 121 -3.02 -8.62 -8.41
N PHE A 122 -2.73 -9.92 -8.41
CA PHE A 122 -2.35 -10.67 -9.60
C PHE A 122 -3.52 -11.33 -10.36
N GLN A 123 -4.77 -11.15 -9.90
CA GLN A 123 -5.93 -11.69 -10.62
C GLN A 123 -6.13 -11.04 -11.99
N GLU A 124 -6.61 -11.84 -12.95
CA GLU A 124 -6.85 -11.40 -14.33
C GLU A 124 -7.84 -10.23 -14.41
N GLN A 125 -8.87 -10.22 -13.56
CA GLN A 125 -9.82 -9.10 -13.48
C GLN A 125 -9.15 -7.77 -13.11
N VAL A 126 -8.13 -7.81 -12.24
CA VAL A 126 -7.37 -6.63 -11.85
C VAL A 126 -6.45 -6.19 -12.98
N LYS A 127 -5.78 -7.12 -13.66
CA LYS A 127 -4.97 -6.84 -14.86
C LYS A 127 -5.79 -6.17 -15.96
N ALA A 128 -6.96 -6.72 -16.27
CA ALA A 128 -7.87 -6.16 -17.27
C ALA A 128 -8.34 -4.74 -16.92
N TRP A 129 -8.57 -4.45 -15.64
CA TRP A 129 -8.90 -3.10 -15.18
C TRP A 129 -7.75 -2.11 -15.40
N PHE A 130 -6.51 -2.52 -15.10
CA PHE A 130 -5.32 -1.69 -15.34
C PHE A 130 -5.11 -1.42 -16.84
N GLU A 131 -5.24 -2.44 -17.68
CA GLU A 131 -5.13 -2.30 -19.14
C GLU A 131 -6.18 -1.32 -19.70
N ALA A 132 -7.43 -1.43 -19.24
CA ALA A 132 -8.49 -0.52 -19.63
C ALA A 132 -8.23 0.93 -19.18
N LYS A 133 -7.68 1.14 -17.98
CA LYS A 133 -7.25 2.47 -17.51
C LYS A 133 -6.05 3.01 -18.29
N ALA A 134 -5.11 2.15 -18.67
CA ALA A 134 -3.99 2.53 -19.53
C ALA A 134 -4.46 2.94 -20.92
N ALA A 135 -5.43 2.21 -21.50
CA ALA A 135 -6.07 2.55 -22.76
C ALA A 135 -6.79 3.91 -22.70
N GLN A 136 -7.54 4.19 -21.63
CA GLN A 136 -8.18 5.50 -21.42
C GLN A 136 -7.18 6.66 -21.37
N ARG A 137 -6.03 6.48 -20.71
CA ARG A 137 -4.98 7.52 -20.68
C ARG A 137 -4.35 7.78 -22.04
N ARG A 138 -4.16 6.73 -22.85
CA ARG A 138 -3.63 6.86 -24.22
C ARG A 138 -4.63 7.48 -25.18
N ALA A 139 -5.93 7.24 -24.98
CA ALA A 139 -6.99 7.79 -25.81
C ALA A 139 -7.16 9.31 -25.67
N GLY A 140 -6.61 9.92 -24.62
CA GLY A 140 -6.80 11.34 -24.31
C GLY A 140 -8.24 11.67 -23.92
N PRO A 141 -8.53 12.91 -23.50
CA PRO A 141 -9.90 13.35 -23.27
C PRO A 141 -10.66 13.24 -24.59
N ALA A 142 -11.83 12.61 -24.59
CA ALA A 142 -12.69 12.62 -25.76
C ALA A 142 -12.94 14.08 -26.18
N PRO A 143 -12.83 14.43 -27.47
CA PRO A 143 -13.17 15.77 -27.93
C PRO A 143 -14.58 16.08 -27.46
N GLN A 144 -14.74 17.21 -26.75
CA GLN A 144 -16.06 17.64 -26.31
C GLN A 144 -16.94 17.85 -27.56
N PRO A 145 -18.13 17.26 -27.63
CA PRO A 145 -19.07 17.52 -28.71
C PRO A 145 -19.56 18.97 -28.56
N GLY A 146 -18.86 19.92 -29.18
CA GLY A 146 -19.23 21.34 -29.11
C GLY A 146 -18.21 22.37 -29.60
N THR A 147 -16.93 22.07 -29.73
CA THR A 147 -15.95 23.03 -30.28
C THR A 147 -15.77 22.83 -31.78
N THR A 148 -16.73 23.34 -32.55
CA THR A 148 -16.50 23.82 -33.91
C THR A 148 -16.51 25.35 -33.81
N ILE A 149 -15.37 25.98 -34.08
CA ILE A 149 -15.30 27.42 -34.40
C ILE A 149 -15.35 27.52 -35.91
#